data_AF-A0A6H2D3Q3-F1
#
_entry.id   AF-A0A6H2D3Q3-F1
#
_cell.length_a   1.000
_cell.length_b   1.000
_cell.length_c   1.000
_cell.angle_alpha   90.00
_cell.angle_beta   90.00
_cell.angle_gamma   90.00
#
_symmetry.space_group_name_H-M   'P 1'
#
loop_
_entity.id
_entity.type
_entity.pdbx_description
1 polymer ?
#
loop_
_entity_poly.entity_id
_entity_poly.type
_entity_poly.pdbx_seq_one_letter_code
_entity_poly.pdbx_strand_id
1 'polypeptide(L)' 'MGCGWCCLRDPCSEAHRRHGYTRRCPELLWDEKLTRYICKLMLDPEYGEEVRKSQHAGQGCYAPLNKWRDDVRNRDDD' A
#
# COMPACT_ATOMS: atom_id res chain seq x y z
N MET A 1 -4.96 -1.51 2.91
CA MET A 1 -4.02 -0.37 3.09
C MET A 1 -4.82 0.86 3.51
N GLY A 2 -4.16 1.82 4.17
CA GLY A 2 -4.81 2.98 4.80
C GLY A 2 -4.00 4.26 4.60
N CYS A 3 -2.92 4.44 5.35
CA CYS A 3 -2.10 5.67 5.29
C CYS A 3 -1.05 5.72 4.18
N GLY A 4 -0.78 4.62 3.47
CA GLY A 4 0.15 4.60 2.32
C GLY A 4 1.66 4.62 2.65
N TRP A 5 2.06 4.82 3.91
CA TRP A 5 3.46 5.05 4.31
C TRP A 5 4.48 4.05 3.73
N CYS A 6 4.24 2.74 3.86
CA CYS A 6 5.17 1.75 3.32
C CYS A 6 5.28 1.89 1.80
N CYS A 7 4.16 1.94 1.09
CA CYS A 7 4.15 1.98 -0.37
C CYS A 7 4.72 3.28 -0.98
N LEU A 8 4.75 4.38 -0.23
CA LEU A 8 5.33 5.65 -0.65
C LEU A 8 6.83 5.77 -0.38
N ARG A 9 7.38 4.93 0.51
CA ARG A 9 8.81 5.00 0.91
C ARG A 9 9.61 3.79 0.52
N ASP A 10 9.03 2.61 0.70
CA ASP A 10 9.67 1.31 0.51
C ASP A 10 8.64 0.30 -0.04
N PRO A 11 8.46 0.24 -1.38
CA PRO A 11 7.53 -0.69 -2.00
C PRO A 11 7.81 -2.15 -1.61
N CYS A 12 6.75 -2.96 -1.53
CA CYS A 12 6.91 -4.35 -1.13
C CYS A 12 7.51 -5.22 -2.25
N SER A 13 7.88 -6.46 -1.90
CA SER A 13 8.41 -7.45 -2.83
C SER A 13 7.47 -7.72 -4.01
N GLU A 14 6.15 -7.71 -3.80
CA GLU A 14 5.17 -7.90 -4.89
C GLU A 14 5.21 -6.75 -5.91
N ALA A 15 5.36 -5.51 -5.43
CA ALA A 15 5.53 -4.35 -6.30
C ALA A 15 6.87 -4.42 -7.05
N HIS A 16 7.95 -4.78 -6.37
CA HIS A 16 9.27 -4.91 -6.98
C HIS A 16 9.34 -6.02 -8.04
N ARG A 17 8.71 -7.17 -7.80
CA ARG A 17 8.66 -8.27 -8.77
C ARG A 17 7.98 -7.85 -10.08
N ARG A 18 6.95 -7.00 -9.99
CA ARG A 18 6.14 -6.57 -11.15
C ARG A 18 6.67 -5.34 -11.86
N HIS A 19 7.22 -4.38 -11.12
CA HIS A 19 7.55 -3.05 -11.64
C HIS A 19 9.03 -2.67 -11.48
N GLY A 20 9.84 -3.53 -10.85
CA GLY A 20 11.22 -3.21 -10.49
C GLY A 20 11.34 -2.22 -9.34
N TYR A 21 12.53 -1.62 -9.18
CA TYR A 21 12.78 -0.61 -8.17
C TYR A 21 12.13 0.71 -8.55
N THR A 22 11.14 1.13 -7.77
CA THR A 22 10.41 2.39 -7.94
C THR A 22 10.47 3.18 -6.64
N ARG A 23 10.50 4.52 -6.74
CA ARG A 23 10.46 5.40 -5.56
C ARG A 23 9.11 5.33 -4.84
N ARG A 24 8.03 5.19 -5.61
CA ARG A 24 6.65 5.04 -5.15
C ARG A 24 6.04 3.82 -5.84
N CYS A 25 5.33 3.00 -5.08
CA CYS A 25 4.63 1.83 -5.62
C CYS A 25 3.56 2.25 -6.66
N PRO A 26 3.65 1.80 -7.93
CA PRO A 26 2.66 2.11 -8.98
C PRO A 26 1.26 1.56 -8.70
N GLU A 27 1.17 0.64 -7.75
CA GLU A 27 -0.06 -0.05 -7.38
C GLU A 27 -0.79 0.62 -6.21
N LEU A 28 -0.21 1.68 -5.66
CA LEU A 28 -0.81 2.50 -4.62
C LEU A 28 -1.72 3.58 -5.23
N LEU A 29 -3.01 3.52 -4.89
CA LEU A 29 -4.03 4.47 -5.34
C LEU A 29 -4.68 5.14 -4.13
N TRP A 30 -4.79 6.46 -4.14
CA TRP A 30 -5.64 7.18 -3.19
C TRP A 30 -7.10 7.01 -3.58
N ASP A 31 -7.93 6.50 -2.67
CA ASP A 31 -9.38 6.39 -2.86
C ASP A 31 -10.07 7.55 -2.11
N GLU A 32 -10.59 8.51 -2.87
CA GLU A 32 -11.26 9.70 -2.31
C GLU A 32 -12.52 9.35 -1.52
N LYS A 33 -13.24 8.31 -1.92
CA LYS A 33 -14.50 7.91 -1.28
C LYS A 33 -14.24 7.24 0.08
N LEU A 34 -13.19 6.43 0.16
CA LEU A 34 -12.76 5.75 1.38
C LEU A 34 -11.77 6.57 2.20
N THR A 35 -11.39 7.75 1.70
CA THR A 35 -10.41 8.68 2.28
C THR A 35 -9.14 7.98 2.74
N ARG A 36 -8.62 7.06 1.91
CA ARG A 36 -7.46 6.24 2.24
C ARG A 36 -6.78 5.66 1.00
N TYR A 37 -5.54 5.26 1.16
CA TYR A 37 -4.82 4.52 0.13
C TYR A 37 -5.27 3.05 0.03
N ILE A 38 -5.51 2.60 -1.19
CA ILE A 38 -5.76 1.21 -1.55
C ILE A 38 -4.60 0.65 -2.38
N CYS A 39 -4.37 -0.65 -2.25
CA CYS A 39 -3.40 -1.36 -3.08
C CYS A 39 -4.17 -2.09 -4.18
N LYS A 40 -3.97 -1.69 -5.44
CA LYS A 40 -4.64 -2.30 -6.60
C LYS A 40 -4.34 -3.79 -6.73
N LEU A 41 -3.09 -4.22 -6.48
CA LEU A 41 -2.72 -5.64 -6.45
C LEU A 41 -3.51 -6.46 -5.42
N MET A 42 -3.85 -5.87 -4.27
CA MET A 42 -4.69 -6.56 -3.28
C MET A 42 -6.15 -6.67 -3.70
N LEU A 43 -6.60 -5.92 -4.70
CA LEU A 43 -7.95 -5.96 -5.25
C LEU A 43 -8.03 -6.77 -6.56
N ASP A 44 -6.88 -7.17 -7.10
CA ASP A 44 -6.79 -7.93 -8.32
C ASP A 44 -7.51 -9.28 -8.19
N PRO A 45 -8.36 -9.67 -9.15
CA PRO A 45 -9.15 -10.89 -9.07
C PRO A 45 -8.33 -12.17 -9.22
N GLU A 46 -7.17 -12.11 -9.88
CA GLU A 46 -6.30 -13.26 -10.14
C GLU A 46 -5.24 -13.41 -9.04
N TYR A 47 -4.59 -12.31 -8.67
CA TYR A 47 -3.43 -12.32 -7.78
C TYR A 47 -3.72 -11.82 -6.37
N GLY A 48 -4.89 -11.22 -6.13
CA GLY A 48 -5.17 -10.49 -4.90
C GLY A 48 -5.11 -11.36 -3.65
N GLU A 49 -5.47 -12.65 -3.74
CA GLU A 49 -5.35 -13.56 -2.60
C GLU A 49 -3.89 -13.81 -2.20
N GLU A 50 -3.02 -14.09 -3.18
CA GLU A 50 -1.60 -14.29 -2.95
C GLU A 50 -0.96 -13.04 -2.35
N VAL A 51 -1.26 -11.87 -2.92
CA VAL A 51 -0.74 -10.58 -2.46
C VAL A 51 -1.21 -10.27 -1.04
N ARG A 52 -2.48 -10.57 -0.69
CA ARG A 52 -2.98 -10.40 0.69
C ARG A 52 -2.24 -11.30 1.67
N LYS A 53 -1.93 -12.55 1.28
CA LYS A 53 -1.16 -13.49 2.12
C LYS A 53 0.29 -13.02 2.29
N SER A 54 0.99 -12.68 1.20
CA SER A 54 2.40 -12.27 1.24
C SER A 54 2.61 -10.97 2.02
N GLN A 55 1.65 -10.06 1.95
CA GLN A 55 1.69 -8.79 2.68
C GLN A 55 1.07 -8.85 4.08
N HIS A 56 0.77 -10.06 4.58
CA HIS A 56 0.21 -10.27 5.93
C HIS A 56 -1.02 -9.41 6.21
N ALA A 57 -1.92 -9.27 5.21
CA ALA A 57 -3.11 -8.45 5.34
C ALA A 57 -3.95 -8.89 6.54
N GLY A 58 -4.30 -7.93 7.41
CA GLY A 58 -5.06 -8.18 8.65
C GLY A 58 -4.20 -8.35 9.91
N GLN A 59 -2.88 -8.51 9.80
CA GLN A 59 -1.99 -8.67 10.97
C GLN A 59 -1.56 -7.35 11.63
N GLY A 60 -2.13 -6.23 11.21
CA GLY A 60 -1.77 -4.90 11.68
C GLY A 60 -0.73 -4.20 10.80
N CYS A 61 -0.21 -3.07 11.27
CA CYS A 61 0.74 -2.27 10.51
C CYS A 61 2.17 -2.74 10.75
N TYR A 62 2.93 -2.91 9.66
CA TYR A 62 4.36 -3.22 9.71
C TYR A 62 5.19 -2.19 10.51
N ALA A 63 4.80 -0.91 10.46
CA ALA A 63 5.44 0.17 11.22
C ALA A 63 4.48 0.70 12.29
N PRO A 64 4.37 0.07 13.47
CA PRO A 64 3.36 0.41 14.48
C PRO A 64 3.53 1.81 15.06
N LEU A 65 4.75 2.36 15.07
CA LEU A 65 5.05 3.71 15.56
C LEU A 65 4.90 4.81 14.49
N ASN A 66 4.46 4.46 13.28
CA ASN A 66 4.22 5.42 12.22
C ASN A 66 2.95 6.24 12.52
N LYS A 67 3.12 7.56 12.64
CA LYS A 67 2.04 8.52 12.92
C LYS A 67 1.10 8.77 11.74
N TRP A 68 1.42 8.34 10.51
CA TRP A 68 0.52 8.58 9.37
C TRP A 68 -0.82 7.85 9.50
N ARG A 69 -0.94 6.88 10.42
CA ARG A 69 -2.21 6.22 10.72
C ARG A 69 -3.19 7.13 11.46
N ASP A 70 -2.67 8.15 12.15
CA ASP A 70 -3.44 9.17 12.86
C ASP A 70 -3.77 10.37 11.95
N ASP A 71 -3.12 10.47 10.78
CA ASP A 71 -3.28 11.52 9.78
C ASP A 71 -3.37 10.90 8.37
N VAL A 72 -4.45 10.17 8.12
CA VAL A 72 -4.69 9.55 6.79
C VAL A 72 -5.17 10.63 5.82
N ARG A 73 -4.31 10.97 4.85
CA ARG A 73 -4.56 11.97 3.81
C ARG A 73 -3.83 11.60 2.52
N ASN A 74 -4.28 12.19 1.42
CA ASN A 74 -3.58 12.11 0.14
C ASN A 74 -2.21 12.80 0.27
N ARG A 75 -1.19 12.13 -0.27
CA ARG A 75 0.24 12.50 -0.29
C ARG A 75 0.83 12.25 -1.67
N ASP A 76 0.00 12.23 -2.70
CA ASP A 76 0.45 11.97 -4.06
C ASP A 76 1.35 13.08 -4.61
N ASP A 77 1.19 14.28 -4.06
CA ASP A 77 1.94 15.50 -4.36
C ASP A 77 2.96 15.90 -3.26
N ASP A 78 3.18 15.04 -2.26
CA ASP A 78 4.21 15.25 -1.20
C ASP A 78 5.63 14.90 -1.74
#